data_AF-X1P233-F1
#
_entry.id   AF-X1P233-F1
#
_cell.length_a   1.000
_cell.length_b   1.000
_cell.length_c   1.000
_cell.angle_alpha   90.00
_cell.angle_beta   90.00
_cell.angle_gamma   90.00
#
_symmetry.space_group_name_H-M   'P 1'
#
loop_
_entity.id
_entity.type
_entity.pdbx_description
1 polymer ?
#
loop_
_entity_poly.entity_id
_entity_poly.type
_entity_poly.pdbx_seq_one_letter_code
_entity_poly.pdbx_strand_id
1 'polypeptide(L)'
;MEQKQKDKLADNLPACAVEFIKLVIRKMRYRKKVRQDVQAELSAHFEDELKDCATDEEKAQKAQQLIAGFGDVKLLAVLLRRAKKRCRPLWRTVVARTFQTVGVLIVCFVIYVVWFLTGKPVITTDYVAELNRIVR
;
A
#
# COMPACT_ATOMS: atom_id res chain seq x y z
N MET A 1 2.62 9.27 16.88
CA MET A 1 1.62 8.27 16.43
C MET A 1 1.82 6.89 17.03
N GLU A 2 3.06 6.41 17.22
CA GLU A 2 3.31 5.07 17.82
C GLU A 2 2.89 4.94 19.29
N GLN A 3 2.99 5.99 20.12
CA GLN A 3 2.50 5.96 21.50
C GLN A 3 0.98 5.87 21.57
N LYS A 4 0.25 6.76 20.90
CA LYS A 4 -1.23 6.75 20.87
C LYS A 4 -1.86 5.43 20.41
N GLN A 5 -1.16 4.68 19.55
CA GLN A 5 -1.61 3.37 19.06
C GLN A 5 -1.25 2.22 20.02
N LYS A 6 -0.19 2.38 20.83
CA LYS A 6 0.13 1.48 21.95
C LYS A 6 -0.88 1.63 23.08
N ASP A 7 -1.26 2.86 23.39
CA ASP A 7 -2.18 3.16 24.50
C ASP A 7 -3.57 2.61 24.20
N LYS A 8 -4.11 2.87 22.99
CA LYS A 8 -5.39 2.29 22.53
C LYS A 8 -5.44 0.76 22.50
N LEU A 9 -4.30 0.12 22.26
CA LEU A 9 -4.23 -1.35 22.24
C LEU A 9 -4.29 -1.94 23.65
N ALA A 10 -3.73 -1.23 24.62
CA ALA A 10 -3.71 -1.65 26.02
C ALA A 10 -5.06 -1.46 26.70
N ASP A 11 -5.86 -0.48 26.26
CA ASP A 11 -7.15 -0.16 26.89
C ASP A 11 -8.27 -1.15 26.53
N ASN A 12 -8.24 -1.74 25.33
CA ASN A 12 -9.36 -2.55 24.81
C ASN A 12 -9.12 -4.07 24.83
N LEU A 13 -7.87 -4.52 24.97
CA LEU A 13 -7.52 -5.95 24.85
C LEU A 13 -6.85 -6.48 26.13
N PRO A 14 -7.11 -7.75 26.49
CA PRO A 14 -6.40 -8.40 27.58
C PRO A 14 -4.91 -8.52 27.27
N ALA A 15 -4.08 -8.44 28.32
CA ALA A 15 -2.62 -8.39 28.19
C ALA A 15 -2.03 -9.57 27.38
N CYS A 16 -2.63 -10.76 27.46
CA CYS A 16 -2.20 -11.94 26.70
C CYS A 16 -2.32 -11.74 25.18
N ALA A 17 -3.40 -11.11 24.70
CA ALA A 17 -3.61 -10.81 23.29
C ALA A 17 -2.64 -9.74 22.80
N VAL A 18 -2.41 -8.71 23.62
CA VAL A 18 -1.46 -7.62 23.30
C VAL A 18 -0.04 -8.16 23.11
N GLU A 19 0.43 -9.01 24.02
CA GLU A 19 1.76 -9.61 23.92
C GLU A 19 1.87 -10.58 22.73
N PHE A 20 0.84 -11.37 22.46
CA PHE A 20 0.78 -12.22 21.28
C PHE A 20 0.89 -11.41 19.98
N ILE A 21 0.10 -10.36 19.83
CA ILE A 21 0.13 -9.49 18.65
C ILE A 21 1.51 -8.86 18.48
N LYS A 22 2.12 -8.34 19.56
CA LYS A 22 3.49 -7.79 19.52
C LYS A 22 4.51 -8.84 19.06
N LEU A 23 4.42 -10.08 19.54
CA LEU A 23 5.30 -11.17 19.13
C LEU A 23 5.15 -11.51 17.65
N VAL A 24 3.91 -11.65 17.16
CA VAL A 24 3.62 -11.91 15.74
C VAL A 24 4.19 -10.80 14.86
N ILE A 25 3.93 -9.54 15.20
CA ILE A 25 4.41 -8.37 14.45
C ILE A 25 5.94 -8.29 14.44
N ARG A 26 6.59 -8.62 15.57
CA ARG A 26 8.06 -8.69 15.66
C ARG A 26 8.63 -9.79 14.77
N LYS A 27 8.00 -10.98 14.75
CA LYS A 27 8.43 -12.12 13.93
C LYS A 27 8.17 -11.92 12.43
N MET A 28 7.17 -11.12 12.05
CA MET A 28 6.82 -10.86 10.65
C MET A 28 7.95 -10.16 9.86
N ARG A 29 8.79 -9.37 10.55
CA ARG A 29 9.97 -8.65 9.98
C ARG A 29 9.70 -8.02 8.61
N TYR A 30 8.63 -7.23 8.51
CA TYR A 30 8.21 -6.58 7.26
C TYR A 30 8.09 -5.05 7.39
N ARG A 31 7.71 -4.37 6.31
CA ARG A 31 7.64 -2.89 6.26
C ARG A 31 6.74 -2.34 7.37
N LYS A 32 7.13 -1.23 7.99
CA LYS A 32 6.42 -0.59 9.13
C LYS A 32 4.93 -0.40 8.87
N LYS A 33 4.56 0.16 7.71
CA LYS A 33 3.15 0.37 7.34
C LYS A 33 2.34 -0.92 7.34
N VAL A 34 2.87 -1.99 6.75
CA VAL A 34 2.16 -3.28 6.70
C VAL A 34 2.09 -3.93 8.08
N ARG A 35 3.10 -3.73 8.94
CA ARG A 35 3.03 -4.18 10.34
C ARG A 35 1.92 -3.46 11.11
N GLN A 36 1.74 -2.15 10.90
CA GLN A 36 0.66 -1.39 11.51
C GLN A 36 -0.72 -1.85 11.00
N ASP A 37 -0.85 -2.08 9.70
CA ASP A 37 -2.10 -2.58 9.12
C ASP A 37 -2.47 -3.96 9.71
N VAL A 38 -1.50 -4.90 9.77
CA VAL A 38 -1.72 -6.24 10.35
C VAL A 38 -2.01 -6.16 11.85
N GLN A 39 -1.34 -5.26 12.58
CA GLN A 39 -1.60 -5.05 13.99
C GLN A 39 -3.04 -4.57 14.20
N ALA A 40 -3.50 -3.59 13.42
CA ALA A 40 -4.86 -3.08 13.53
C ALA A 40 -5.91 -4.16 13.21
N GLU A 41 -5.69 -4.95 12.14
CA GLU A 41 -6.60 -6.04 11.78
C GLU A 41 -6.66 -7.14 12.85
N LEU A 42 -5.51 -7.56 13.39
CA LEU A 42 -5.50 -8.54 14.49
C LEU A 42 -6.19 -7.97 15.72
N SER A 43 -5.94 -6.71 16.07
CA SER A 43 -6.54 -6.08 17.25
C SER A 43 -8.06 -6.03 17.12
N ALA A 44 -8.57 -5.61 15.96
CA ALA A 44 -10.00 -5.59 15.66
C ALA A 44 -10.60 -7.01 15.72
N HIS A 45 -9.92 -8.02 15.17
CA HIS A 45 -10.39 -9.41 15.24
C HIS A 45 -10.47 -9.90 16.69
N PHE A 46 -9.50 -9.58 17.54
CA PHE A 46 -9.55 -9.94 18.95
C PHE A 46 -10.65 -9.14 19.67
N GLU A 47 -10.84 -7.86 19.36
CA GLU A 47 -11.90 -7.02 19.95
C GLU A 47 -13.30 -7.56 19.61
N ASP A 48 -13.53 -7.91 18.34
CA ASP A 48 -14.81 -8.49 17.88
C ASP A 48 -15.10 -9.83 18.56
N GLU A 49 -14.11 -10.72 18.66
CA GLU A 49 -14.26 -12.03 19.31
C GLU A 49 -14.45 -11.93 20.83
N LEU A 50 -13.92 -10.88 21.47
CA LEU A 50 -14.01 -10.67 22.91
C LEU A 50 -15.19 -9.80 23.34
N LYS A 51 -15.95 -9.26 22.38
CA LYS A 51 -17.06 -8.32 22.63
C LYS A 51 -18.18 -8.92 23.47
N ASP A 52 -18.44 -10.22 23.31
CA ASP A 52 -19.53 -10.92 24.00
C ASP A 52 -19.15 -11.41 25.41
N CYS A 53 -17.90 -11.20 25.85
CA CYS A 53 -17.45 -11.62 27.18
C CYS A 53 -17.80 -10.56 28.23
N ALA A 54 -18.53 -10.96 29.27
CA ALA A 54 -19.02 -10.04 30.30
C ALA A 54 -17.94 -9.70 31.34
N THR A 55 -17.07 -10.66 31.66
CA THR A 55 -16.00 -10.49 32.66
C THR A 55 -14.60 -10.45 32.04
N ASP A 56 -13.67 -9.77 32.71
CA ASP A 56 -12.27 -9.69 32.27
C ASP A 56 -11.56 -11.05 32.32
N GLU A 57 -11.99 -11.93 33.23
CA GLU A 57 -11.50 -13.30 33.35
C GLU A 57 -11.93 -14.16 32.15
N GLU A 58 -13.21 -14.07 31.75
CA GLU A 58 -13.71 -14.72 30.53
C GLU A 58 -13.01 -14.20 29.27
N LYS A 59 -12.77 -12.89 29.19
CA LYS A 59 -11.99 -12.29 28.07
C LYS A 59 -10.59 -12.86 28.01
N ALA A 60 -9.90 -12.97 29.15
CA ALA A 60 -8.56 -13.52 29.20
C ALA A 60 -8.52 -15.01 28.81
N GLN A 61 -9.47 -15.81 29.28
CA GLN A 61 -9.57 -17.23 28.92
C GLN A 61 -9.89 -17.42 27.43
N LYS A 62 -10.89 -16.70 26.90
CA LYS A 62 -11.25 -16.77 25.48
C LYS A 62 -10.10 -16.31 24.58
N ALA A 63 -9.38 -15.24 24.98
CA ALA A 63 -8.19 -14.79 24.27
C ALA A 63 -7.08 -15.85 24.26
N GLN A 64 -6.84 -16.56 25.36
CA GLN A 64 -5.89 -17.67 25.42
C GLN A 64 -6.30 -18.84 24.52
N GLN A 65 -7.59 -19.19 24.49
CA GLN A 65 -8.12 -20.21 23.58
C GLN A 65 -7.93 -19.81 22.11
N LEU A 66 -8.19 -18.55 21.77
CA LEU A 66 -7.95 -18.01 20.43
C LEU A 66 -6.47 -18.11 20.04
N ILE A 67 -5.57 -17.71 20.95
CA ILE A 67 -4.11 -17.81 20.75
C ILE A 67 -3.69 -19.26 20.54
N ALA A 68 -4.24 -20.19 21.33
CA ALA A 68 -3.97 -21.62 21.17
C ALA A 68 -4.43 -22.14 19.80
N GLY A 69 -5.57 -21.66 19.29
CA GLY A 69 -6.07 -21.97 17.96
C GLY A 69 -5.16 -21.51 16.81
N PHE A 70 -4.41 -20.41 17.01
CA PHE A 70 -3.44 -19.93 16.02
C PHE A 70 -2.16 -20.78 15.96
N GLY A 71 -1.79 -21.47 17.05
CA GLY A 71 -0.61 -22.33 17.10
C GLY A 71 0.72 -21.57 17.02
N ASP A 72 1.58 -21.92 16.03
CA ASP A 72 2.94 -21.37 15.92
C ASP A 72 2.96 -19.91 15.40
N VAL A 73 3.39 -19.02 16.30
CA VAL A 73 3.63 -17.58 16.05
C VAL A 73 4.52 -17.33 14.84
N LYS A 74 5.56 -18.14 14.61
CA LYS A 74 6.49 -17.94 13.49
C LYS A 74 5.79 -18.23 12.17
N LEU A 75 5.05 -19.33 12.10
CA LEU A 75 4.30 -19.71 10.91
C LEU A 75 3.21 -18.67 10.61
N LEU A 76 2.45 -18.25 11.63
CA LEU A 76 1.41 -17.22 11.49
C LEU A 76 2.00 -15.92 10.91
N ALA A 77 3.15 -15.47 11.43
CA ALA A 77 3.82 -14.28 10.93
C ALA A 77 4.24 -14.41 9.45
N VAL A 78 4.68 -15.59 9.01
CA VAL A 78 5.00 -15.86 7.59
C VAL A 78 3.75 -15.86 6.73
N LEU A 79 2.66 -16.49 7.19
CA LEU A 79 1.39 -16.55 6.48
C LEU A 79 0.77 -15.17 6.31
N LEU A 80 0.70 -14.37 7.38
CA LEU A 80 0.21 -12.99 7.34
C LEU A 80 1.03 -12.12 6.37
N ARG A 81 2.36 -12.28 6.38
CA ARG A 81 3.23 -11.60 5.41
C ARG A 81 2.90 -12.00 3.97
N ARG A 82 2.69 -13.29 3.70
CA ARG A 82 2.34 -13.78 2.36
C ARG A 82 0.96 -13.28 1.93
N ALA A 83 -0.03 -13.30 2.83
CA ALA A 83 -1.37 -12.81 2.59
C ALA A 83 -1.34 -11.32 2.19
N LYS A 84 -0.68 -10.46 2.99
CA LYS A 84 -0.52 -9.03 2.64
C LYS A 84 0.27 -8.80 1.36
N LYS A 85 1.19 -9.69 1.00
CA LYS A 85 1.91 -9.61 -0.29
C LYS A 85 0.98 -9.94 -1.46
N ARG A 86 0.12 -10.96 -1.32
CA ARG A 86 -0.84 -11.37 -2.36
C ARG A 86 -1.96 -10.34 -2.53
N CYS A 87 -2.44 -9.74 -1.45
CA CYS A 87 -3.45 -8.69 -1.47
C CYS A 87 -2.89 -7.29 -1.79
N ARG A 88 -1.66 -7.18 -2.34
CA ARG A 88 -1.10 -5.87 -2.70
C ARG A 88 -1.95 -5.29 -3.83
N PRO A 89 -2.58 -4.11 -3.65
CA PRO A 89 -3.51 -3.58 -4.64
C PRO A 89 -2.77 -3.35 -5.96
N LEU A 90 -3.27 -3.98 -7.03
CA LEU A 90 -2.72 -3.90 -8.38
C LEU A 90 -2.59 -2.44 -8.84
N TRP A 91 -3.46 -1.56 -8.36
CA TRP A 91 -3.42 -0.12 -8.63
C TRP A 91 -2.08 0.53 -8.28
N ARG A 92 -1.40 0.07 -7.23
CA ARG A 92 -0.09 0.60 -6.85
C ARG A 92 1.00 0.27 -7.87
N THR A 93 0.86 -0.86 -8.56
CA THR A 93 1.73 -1.25 -9.66
C THR A 93 1.37 -0.47 -10.92
N VAL A 94 0.08 -0.28 -11.19
CA VAL A 94 -0.42 0.52 -12.32
C VAL A 94 0.09 1.96 -12.23
N VAL A 95 -0.08 2.64 -11.09
CA VAL A 95 0.39 4.02 -10.90
C VAL A 95 1.89 4.14 -11.15
N ALA A 96 2.70 3.20 -10.64
CA ALA A 96 4.15 3.22 -10.86
C ALA A 96 4.50 3.07 -12.35
N ARG A 97 3.80 2.19 -13.07
CA ARG A 97 3.98 2.05 -14.53
C ARG A 97 3.50 3.26 -15.31
N THR A 98 2.39 3.87 -14.92
CA THR A 98 1.91 5.11 -15.55
C THR A 98 2.94 6.22 -15.42
N PHE A 99 3.54 6.41 -14.24
CA PHE A 99 4.62 7.40 -14.05
C PHE A 99 5.85 7.10 -14.91
N GLN A 100 6.23 5.84 -15.07
CA GLN A 100 7.32 5.45 -15.97
C GLN A 100 7.00 5.80 -17.42
N THR A 101 5.80 5.46 -17.90
CA THR A 101 5.35 5.78 -19.26
C THR A 101 5.32 7.30 -19.50
N VAL A 102 4.77 8.06 -18.56
CA VAL A 102 4.75 9.54 -18.63
C VAL A 102 6.18 10.08 -18.67
N GLY A 103 7.09 9.55 -17.85
CA GLY A 103 8.50 9.92 -17.88
C GLY A 103 9.15 9.69 -19.24
N VAL A 104 8.92 8.53 -19.87
CA VAL A 104 9.41 8.23 -21.23
C VAL A 104 8.82 9.19 -22.26
N LEU A 105 7.51 9.46 -22.19
CA LEU A 105 6.85 10.41 -23.09
C LEU A 105 7.42 11.82 -22.97
N ILE A 106 7.70 12.28 -21.74
CA ILE A 106 8.34 13.58 -21.50
C ILE A 106 9.74 13.61 -22.13
N VAL A 107 10.54 12.56 -21.98
CA VAL A 107 11.88 12.48 -22.59
C VAL A 107 11.78 12.53 -24.13
N CYS A 108 10.89 11.75 -24.73
CA CYS A 108 10.65 11.78 -26.17
C CYS A 108 10.19 13.17 -26.64
N PHE A 109 9.32 13.82 -25.88
CA PHE A 109 8.86 15.17 -26.18
C PHE A 109 9.99 16.19 -26.14
N VAL A 110 10.88 16.13 -25.14
CA VAL A 110 12.05 17.01 -25.07
C VAL A 110 12.97 16.79 -26.28
N ILE A 111 13.23 15.54 -26.66
CA ILE A 111 14.04 15.22 -27.85
C ILE A 111 13.38 15.82 -29.11
N TYR A 112 12.06 15.64 -29.25
CA TYR A 112 11.30 16.19 -30.37
C TYR A 112 11.40 17.72 -30.41
N VAL A 113 11.23 18.40 -29.27
CA VAL A 113 11.32 19.87 -29.20
C VAL A 113 12.71 20.36 -29.56
N VAL A 114 13.77 19.70 -29.07
CA VAL A 114 15.15 20.05 -29.43
C VAL A 114 15.37 19.89 -30.94
N TRP A 115 14.93 18.76 -31.51
CA TRP A 115 15.02 18.53 -32.94
C TRP A 115 14.21 19.56 -33.74
N PHE A 116 13.02 19.90 -33.28
CA PHE A 116 12.13 20.88 -33.92
C PHE A 116 12.71 22.30 -33.90
N LEU A 117 13.32 22.72 -32.78
CA LEU A 117 13.93 24.05 -32.64
C LEU A 117 15.28 24.17 -33.38
N THR A 118 16.03 23.08 -33.49
CA THR A 118 17.32 23.06 -34.21
C THR A 118 17.18 22.73 -35.70
N GLY A 119 16.04 22.18 -36.10
CA GLY A 119 15.71 21.88 -37.48
C GLY A 119 15.60 23.13 -38.34
N LYS A 120 16.01 23.01 -39.61
CA LYS A 120 15.75 24.07 -40.60
C LYS A 120 14.32 23.90 -41.11
N PRO A 121 13.49 24.96 -41.10
CA PRO A 121 12.15 24.89 -41.67
C PRO A 121 12.26 24.62 -43.17
N VAL A 122 11.77 23.47 -43.61
CA VAL A 122 11.62 23.17 -45.03
C VAL A 122 10.22 23.63 -45.43
N ILE A 123 10.15 24.75 -46.14
CA ILE A 123 8.88 25.27 -46.67
C ILE A 123 8.51 24.39 -47.86
N THR A 124 7.61 23.44 -47.64
CA THR A 124 7.13 22.52 -48.70
C THR A 124 6.09 23.18 -49.61
N THR A 125 5.39 24.20 -49.12
CA THR A 125 4.30 24.85 -49.85
C THR A 125 4.51 26.36 -49.86
N ASP A 126 4.59 26.93 -51.05
CA ASP A 126 4.57 28.37 -51.24
C ASP A 126 3.12 28.88 -51.21
N TYR A 127 2.67 29.26 -50.02
CA TYR A 127 1.32 29.81 -49.84
C TYR A 127 1.12 31.15 -50.54
N VAL A 128 2.19 31.90 -50.84
CA VAL A 128 2.09 33.16 -51.59
C VAL A 128 1.79 32.86 -53.05
N ALA A 129 2.46 31.86 -53.63
CA ALA A 129 2.19 31.39 -54.98
C ALA A 129 0.76 30.83 -55.13
N GLU A 130 0.29 30.05 -54.15
CA GLU A 130 -1.07 29.50 -54.16
C GLU A 130 -2.13 30.60 -54.04
N LEU A 131 -1.92 31.60 -53.17
CA LEU A 131 -2.84 32.74 -53.06
C LEU A 131 -2.94 33.51 -54.38
N ASN A 132 -1.79 33.79 -55.01
CA ASN A 132 -1.74 34.52 -56.28
C ASN A 132 -2.44 33.76 -57.42
N ARG A 133 -2.50 32.42 -57.35
CA ARG A 133 -3.25 31.59 -58.31
C ARG A 133 -4.76 31.72 -58.11
N ILE A 134 -5.24 31.82 -56.87
CA ILE A 134 -6.67 31.87 -56.54
C ILE A 134 -7.27 33.26 -56.82
N VAL A 135 -6.48 34.32 -56.64
CA VAL A 135 -6.92 35.72 -56.84
C VAL A 135 -6.97 36.11 -58.33
N ARG A 136 -6.33 35.33 -59.21
CA ARG A 136 -6.27 35.58 -60.66
C ARG A 136 -7.37 34.84 -61.41
#